data_AF-A0AAJ3HVR5-F1
#
_entry.id   AF-A0AAJ3HVR5-F1
#
_cell.length_a   1.000
_cell.length_b   1.000
_cell.length_c   1.000
_cell.angle_alpha   90.00
_cell.angle_beta   90.00
_cell.angle_gamma   90.00
#
_symmetry.space_group_name_H-M   'P 1'
#
loop_
_entity.id
_entity.type
_entity.pdbx_description
1 polymer ?
#
loop_
_entity_poly.entity_id
_entity_poly.type
_entity_poly.pdbx_seq_one_letter_code
_entity_poly.pdbx_strand_id
1 'polypeptide(L)'
;MNKKKSLAIFDLDETLLCGDSSRLWTNYLWDRKIVQDPAFLALDSQMMKDYYAGKLNIEHYLFEHMSYFNQFTVDLINHWVNDYIQTVIKPLLYPQGINIIAQYQQENIPVIIISATMSFLVHPIAKLLNTDASMGIDM
;
A
#
# COMPACT_ATOMS: atom_id res chain seq x y z
N MET A 1 -7.42 8.82 37.96
CA MET A 1 -8.13 7.98 36.98
C MET A 1 -7.11 7.47 35.98
N ASN A 2 -6.94 6.15 35.83
CA ASN A 2 -6.04 5.59 34.81
C ASN A 2 -6.68 5.81 33.44
N LYS A 3 -6.14 6.74 32.65
CA LYS A 3 -6.56 6.92 31.25
C LYS A 3 -6.23 5.62 30.51
N LYS A 4 -7.25 4.90 30.04
CA LYS A 4 -7.07 3.66 29.27
C LYS A 4 -6.20 4.01 28.06
N LYS A 5 -5.05 3.33 27.90
CA LYS A 5 -4.21 3.52 26.71
C LYS A 5 -4.96 2.91 25.53
N SER A 6 -5.40 3.75 24.60
CA SER A 6 -6.05 3.35 23.36
C SER A 6 -5.04 3.35 22.23
N LEU A 7 -5.26 2.50 21.24
CA LEU A 7 -4.51 2.41 20.01
C LEU A 7 -5.52 2.18 18.88
N ALA A 8 -5.43 2.95 17.80
CA ALA A 8 -6.25 2.76 16.62
C ALA A 8 -5.45 2.01 15.56
N ILE A 9 -6.03 0.94 15.01
CA ILE A 9 -5.42 0.11 13.99
C ILE A 9 -6.36 0.10 12.79
N PHE A 10 -5.84 0.42 11.62
CA PHE A 10 -6.57 0.41 10.36
C PHE A 10 -5.90 -0.51 9.36
N ASP A 11 -6.71 -1.21 8.58
CA ASP A 11 -6.28 -1.71 7.28
C ASP A 11 -6.20 -0.54 6.27
N LEU A 12 -5.54 -0.75 5.13
CA LEU A 12 -5.35 0.26 4.09
C LEU A 12 -6.37 0.09 2.95
N ASP A 13 -6.23 -1.00 2.21
CA ASP A 13 -6.93 -1.26 0.96
C ASP A 13 -8.41 -1.53 1.24
N GLU A 14 -9.30 -0.93 0.46
CA GLU A 14 -10.76 -0.97 0.68
C GLU A 14 -11.25 -0.48 2.07
N THR A 15 -10.36 0.09 2.90
CA THR A 15 -10.65 0.59 4.25
C THR A 15 -10.39 2.10 4.37
N LEU A 16 -9.15 2.53 4.14
CA LEU A 16 -8.76 3.95 4.09
C LEU A 16 -8.61 4.46 2.65
N LEU A 17 -8.49 3.54 1.71
CA LEU A 17 -8.32 3.77 0.29
C LEU A 17 -9.47 3.14 -0.51
N CYS A 18 -10.02 3.88 -1.47
CA CYS A 18 -11.00 3.38 -2.43
C CYS A 18 -10.31 2.57 -3.55
N GLY A 19 -9.81 1.39 -3.19
CA GLY A 19 -9.19 0.45 -4.12
C GLY A 19 -8.07 -0.36 -3.46
N ASP A 20 -7.46 -1.23 -4.27
CA ASP A 20 -6.30 -2.05 -3.92
C ASP A 20 -5.02 -1.35 -4.40
N SER A 21 -4.19 -0.91 -3.48
CA SER A 21 -2.97 -0.16 -3.76
C SER A 21 -1.88 -0.97 -4.45
N SER A 22 -1.86 -2.30 -4.31
CA SER A 22 -0.94 -3.15 -5.07
C SER A 22 -1.37 -3.22 -6.54
N ARG A 23 -2.65 -3.46 -6.78
CA ARG A 23 -3.26 -3.50 -8.12
C ARG A 23 -3.15 -2.18 -8.87
N LEU A 24 -3.40 -1.08 -8.16
CA LEU A 24 -3.27 0.27 -8.69
C LEU A 24 -1.82 0.60 -9.05
N TRP A 25 -0.84 0.12 -8.28
CA TRP A 25 0.58 0.25 -8.60
C TRP A 25 0.95 -0.54 -9.86
N THR A 26 0.50 -1.80 -9.97
CA THR A 26 0.67 -2.62 -11.17
C THR A 26 0.15 -1.90 -12.42
N ASN A 27 -1.08 -1.34 -12.35
CA ASN A 27 -1.67 -0.59 -13.46
C ASN A 27 -0.88 0.69 -13.78
N TYR A 28 -0.47 1.45 -12.76
CA TYR A 28 0.33 2.66 -12.93
C TYR A 28 1.62 2.39 -13.73
N LEU A 29 2.31 1.30 -13.44
CA LEU A 29 3.53 0.91 -14.15
C LEU A 29 3.27 0.49 -15.59
N TRP A 30 2.19 -0.28 -15.80
CA TRP A 30 1.76 -0.73 -17.12
C TRP A 30 1.35 0.43 -18.03
N ASP A 31 0.48 1.31 -17.55
CA ASP A 31 -0.06 2.45 -18.30
C ASP A 31 1.04 3.41 -18.75
N ARG A 32 2.12 3.51 -17.96
CA ARG A 32 3.30 4.32 -18.26
C ARG A 32 4.38 3.59 -19.06
N LYS A 33 4.14 2.34 -19.45
CA LYS A 33 5.08 1.48 -20.20
C LYS A 33 6.41 1.27 -19.47
N ILE A 34 6.41 1.36 -18.14
CA ILE A 34 7.59 1.08 -17.30
C ILE A 34 7.85 -0.43 -17.29
N VAL A 35 6.79 -1.22 -17.12
CA VAL A 35 6.79 -2.66 -17.33
C VAL A 35 5.90 -2.96 -18.53
N GLN A 36 6.41 -3.73 -19.49
CA GLN A 36 5.72 -4.02 -20.75
C GLN A 36 5.51 -5.51 -20.99
N ASP A 37 6.02 -6.37 -20.11
CA ASP A 37 5.75 -7.80 -20.17
C ASP A 37 4.30 -8.08 -19.68
N PRO A 38 3.41 -8.64 -20.52
CA PRO A 38 2.05 -8.99 -20.10
C PRO A 38 2.00 -9.98 -18.93
N ALA A 39 3.06 -10.77 -18.71
CA ALA A 39 3.17 -11.67 -17.58
C ALA A 39 3.08 -10.94 -16.22
N PHE A 40 3.45 -9.65 -16.18
CA PHE A 40 3.32 -8.81 -15.00
C PHE A 40 1.85 -8.65 -14.55
N LEU A 41 0.94 -8.36 -15.50
CA LEU A 41 -0.50 -8.25 -15.20
C LEU A 41 -1.12 -9.61 -14.84
N ALA A 42 -0.60 -10.69 -15.45
CA ALA A 42 -1.05 -12.04 -15.15
C ALA A 42 -0.65 -12.47 -13.74
N LEU A 43 0.57 -12.14 -13.32
CA LEU A 43 1.09 -12.39 -11.96
C LEU A 43 0.23 -11.70 -10.91
N ASP A 44 -0.05 -10.40 -11.08
CA ASP A 44 -0.91 -9.61 -10.20
C ASP A 44 -2.34 -10.20 -10.11
N SER A 45 -2.90 -10.58 -11.24
CA SER A 45 -4.23 -11.22 -11.30
C SER A 45 -4.26 -12.59 -10.60
N GLN A 46 -3.15 -13.35 -10.67
CA GLN A 46 -3.02 -14.64 -10.01
C GLN A 46 -2.85 -14.47 -8.49
N MET A 47 -2.05 -13.49 -8.06
CA MET A 47 -1.86 -13.16 -6.65
C MET A 47 -3.19 -12.88 -5.95
N MET A 48 -4.05 -12.01 -6.51
CA MET A 48 -5.36 -11.73 -5.90
C MET A 48 -6.22 -12.98 -5.76
N LYS A 49 -6.24 -13.85 -6.79
CA LYS A 49 -7.00 -15.11 -6.73
C LYS A 49 -6.51 -16.01 -5.61
N ASP A 50 -5.19 -16.15 -5.47
CA ASP A 50 -4.60 -17.00 -4.43
C ASP A 50 -4.77 -16.38 -3.04
N TYR A 51 -4.74 -15.06 -2.92
CA TYR A 51 -5.02 -14.33 -1.68
C TYR A 51 -6.45 -14.62 -1.19
N TYR A 52 -7.46 -14.37 -2.02
CA TYR A 52 -8.86 -14.63 -1.66
C TYR A 52 -9.15 -16.12 -1.43
N ALA A 53 -8.39 -17.02 -2.06
CA ALA A 53 -8.47 -18.46 -1.81
C ALA A 53 -7.74 -18.91 -0.53
N GLY A 54 -7.01 -18.03 0.16
CA GLY A 54 -6.18 -18.35 1.32
C GLY A 54 -4.98 -19.25 0.98
N LYS A 55 -4.51 -19.22 -0.27
CA LYS A 55 -3.44 -20.07 -0.83
C LYS A 55 -2.20 -19.29 -1.26
N LEU A 56 -2.20 -17.97 -1.06
CA LEU A 56 -1.10 -17.12 -1.52
C LEU A 56 0.22 -17.55 -0.89
N ASN A 57 1.16 -17.95 -1.74
CA ASN A 57 2.57 -18.02 -1.37
C ASN A 57 3.17 -16.62 -1.53
N ILE A 58 3.23 -15.88 -0.42
CA ILE A 58 3.69 -14.50 -0.44
C ILE A 58 5.15 -14.39 -0.89
N GLU A 59 6.04 -15.26 -0.40
CA GLU A 59 7.46 -15.23 -0.75
C GLU A 59 7.68 -15.42 -2.27
N HIS A 60 6.93 -16.35 -2.86
CA HIS A 60 7.01 -16.60 -4.30
C HIS A 60 6.49 -15.41 -5.11
N TYR A 61 5.35 -14.84 -4.71
CA TYR A 61 4.81 -13.65 -5.36
C TYR A 61 5.79 -12.47 -5.28
N LEU A 62 6.37 -12.22 -4.11
CA LEU A 62 7.37 -11.15 -3.91
C LEU A 62 8.57 -11.35 -4.82
N PHE A 63 9.12 -12.56 -4.88
CA PHE A 63 10.27 -12.88 -5.71
C PHE A 63 9.98 -12.62 -7.20
N GLU A 64 8.86 -13.11 -7.71
CA GLU A 64 8.49 -12.91 -9.11
C GLU A 64 8.18 -11.45 -9.43
N HIS A 65 7.43 -10.76 -8.56
CA HIS A 65 7.08 -9.37 -8.75
C HIS A 65 8.33 -8.47 -8.71
N MET A 66 9.28 -8.75 -7.82
CA MET A 66 10.53 -7.99 -7.72
C MET A 66 11.45 -8.17 -8.93
N SER A 67 11.36 -9.30 -9.62
CA SER A 67 12.19 -9.56 -10.80
C SER A 67 12.02 -8.50 -11.90
N TYR A 68 10.83 -7.89 -12.01
CA TYR A 68 10.53 -6.82 -12.96
C TYR A 68 11.20 -5.48 -12.63
N PHE A 69 11.75 -5.32 -11.41
CA PHE A 69 12.39 -4.08 -10.97
C PHE A 69 13.91 -4.15 -10.88
N ASN A 70 14.51 -5.33 -11.08
CA ASN A 70 15.95 -5.56 -10.93
C ASN A 70 16.82 -4.68 -11.85
N GLN A 71 16.28 -4.21 -12.98
CA GLN A 71 17.00 -3.30 -13.87
C GLN A 71 16.97 -1.83 -13.45
N PHE A 72 16.21 -1.46 -12.41
CA PHE A 72 16.02 -0.07 -12.00
C PHE A 72 16.75 0.24 -10.69
N THR A 73 17.16 1.49 -10.54
CA THR A 73 17.74 1.96 -9.28
C THR A 73 16.64 2.21 -8.25
N VAL A 74 16.98 2.06 -6.97
CA VAL A 74 16.06 2.38 -5.86
C VAL A 74 15.57 3.82 -5.95
N ASP A 75 16.42 4.78 -6.35
CA ASP A 75 16.02 6.18 -6.52
C ASP A 75 14.96 6.36 -7.61
N LEU A 76 15.06 5.63 -8.71
CA LEU A 76 14.08 5.69 -9.79
C LEU A 76 12.74 5.07 -9.36
N ILE A 77 12.79 3.95 -8.65
CA ILE A 77 11.59 3.32 -8.07
C ILE A 77 10.93 4.29 -7.08
N ASN A 78 11.69 4.91 -6.18
CA ASN A 78 11.19 5.91 -5.24
C ASN A 78 10.57 7.11 -5.95
N HIS A 79 11.14 7.57 -7.06
CA HIS A 79 10.57 8.63 -7.87
C HIS A 79 9.17 8.25 -8.39
N TRP A 80 9.02 7.03 -8.94
CA TRP A 80 7.74 6.53 -9.40
C TRP A 80 6.72 6.33 -8.27
N VAL A 81 7.16 5.83 -7.12
CA VAL A 81 6.29 5.66 -5.93
C VAL A 81 5.76 7.02 -5.47
N ASN A 82 6.61 8.05 -5.41
CA ASN A 82 6.17 9.40 -5.04
C ASN A 82 5.14 9.96 -6.03
N ASP A 83 5.36 9.80 -7.34
CA ASP A 83 4.42 10.25 -8.37
C ASP A 83 3.10 9.47 -8.31
N TYR A 84 3.17 8.15 -8.16
CA TYR A 84 2.02 7.26 -7.97
C TYR A 84 1.15 7.68 -6.77
N ILE A 85 1.77 8.00 -5.64
CA ILE A 85 1.04 8.40 -4.44
C ILE A 85 0.30 9.73 -4.66
N GLN A 86 0.93 10.70 -5.32
CA GLN A 86 0.28 11.98 -5.59
C GLN A 86 -0.81 11.90 -6.66
N THR A 87 -0.59 11.11 -7.70
CA THR A 87 -1.45 11.09 -8.90
C THR A 87 -2.55 10.03 -8.85
N VAL A 88 -2.32 8.91 -8.18
CA VAL A 88 -3.25 7.77 -8.12
C VAL A 88 -3.84 7.59 -6.72
N ILE A 89 -3.00 7.52 -5.67
CA ILE A 89 -3.48 7.21 -4.32
C ILE A 89 -4.28 8.37 -3.71
N LYS A 90 -3.69 9.57 -3.70
CA LYS A 90 -4.25 10.72 -2.99
C LYS A 90 -5.71 11.03 -3.37
N PRO A 91 -6.14 10.99 -4.65
CA PRO A 91 -7.54 11.21 -5.02
C PRO A 91 -8.51 10.11 -4.56
N LEU A 92 -8.00 8.90 -4.26
CA LEU A 92 -8.80 7.73 -3.89
C LEU A 92 -8.92 7.53 -2.38
N LEU A 93 -8.21 8.31 -1.56
CA LEU A 93 -8.32 8.22 -0.10
C LEU A 93 -9.73 8.62 0.35
N TYR A 94 -10.32 7.82 1.25
CA TYR A 94 -11.63 8.13 1.81
C TYR A 94 -11.55 9.36 2.73
N PRO A 95 -12.34 10.43 2.47
CA PRO A 95 -12.37 11.59 3.35
C PRO A 95 -12.73 11.24 4.80
N GLN A 96 -13.57 10.22 5.00
CA GLN A 96 -13.94 9.71 6.32
C GLN A 96 -12.74 9.12 7.06
N GLY A 97 -11.88 8.38 6.35
CA GLY A 97 -10.63 7.83 6.88
C GLY A 97 -9.67 8.92 7.34
N ILE A 98 -9.50 9.97 6.51
CA ILE A 98 -8.68 11.14 6.87
C ILE A 98 -9.23 11.81 8.13
N ASN A 99 -10.54 12.02 8.20
CA ASN A 99 -11.17 12.70 9.33
C ASN A 99 -11.05 11.93 10.64
N ILE A 100 -11.26 10.60 10.63
CA ILE A 100 -11.18 9.79 11.86
C ILE A 100 -9.73 9.69 12.38
N ILE A 101 -8.75 9.61 11.47
CA ILE A 101 -7.33 9.63 11.85
C ILE A 101 -6.98 10.97 12.52
N ALA A 102 -7.40 12.10 11.92
CA ALA A 102 -7.18 13.41 12.50
C ALA A 102 -7.85 13.58 13.88
N GLN A 103 -9.04 13.00 14.07
CA GLN A 103 -9.70 12.98 15.38
C GLN A 103 -8.88 12.20 16.42
N TYR A 104 -8.41 10.99 16.09
CA TYR A 104 -7.60 10.19 17.01
C TYR A 104 -6.30 10.87 17.41
N GLN A 105 -5.66 11.58 16.48
CA GLN A 105 -4.49 12.40 16.79
C GLN A 105 -4.80 13.51 17.81
N GLN A 106 -5.91 14.23 17.65
CA GLN A 106 -6.35 15.27 18.60
C GLN A 106 -6.62 14.68 19.99
N GLU A 107 -7.12 13.45 20.05
CA GLU A 107 -7.38 12.70 21.29
C GLU A 107 -6.11 12.08 21.90
N ASN A 108 -4.95 12.23 21.25
CA ASN A 108 -3.68 11.58 21.60
C ASN A 108 -3.79 10.04 21.62
N ILE A 109 -4.56 9.49 20.68
CA ILE A 109 -4.66 8.06 20.40
C ILE A 109 -3.70 7.77 19.24
N PRO A 110 -2.65 6.95 19.43
CA PRO A 110 -1.76 6.59 18.35
C PRO A 110 -2.50 5.79 17.26
N VAL A 111 -2.14 6.01 16.01
CA VAL A 111 -2.74 5.40 14.83
C VAL A 111 -1.70 4.58 14.07
N ILE A 112 -2.04 3.33 13.78
CA ILE A 112 -1.20 2.40 13.02
C ILE A 112 -1.97 1.87 11.82
N ILE A 113 -1.33 1.85 10.66
CA ILE A 113 -1.83 1.13 9.48
C ILE A 113 -1.14 -0.24 9.39
N ILE A 114 -1.90 -1.32 9.22
CA ILE A 114 -1.39 -2.66 8.98
C ILE A 114 -2.04 -3.17 7.70
N SER A 115 -1.24 -3.48 6.68
CA SER A 115 -1.74 -3.90 5.37
C SER A 115 -0.96 -5.10 4.84
N ALA A 116 -1.62 -5.92 4.02
CA ALA A 116 -1.00 -6.98 3.23
C ALA A 116 -0.32 -6.47 1.94
N THR A 117 -0.29 -5.16 1.72
CA THR A 117 0.46 -4.53 0.62
C THR A 117 1.94 -4.36 0.97
N MET A 118 2.79 -4.27 -0.05
CA MET A 118 4.22 -3.99 0.05
C MET A 118 4.55 -2.76 0.92
N SER A 119 5.50 -2.92 1.85
CA SER A 119 5.85 -1.87 2.80
C SER A 119 6.37 -0.59 2.14
N PHE A 120 7.06 -0.69 1.01
CA PHE A 120 7.52 0.49 0.25
C PHE A 120 6.37 1.32 -0.35
N LEU A 121 5.18 0.76 -0.50
CA LEU A 121 3.95 1.48 -0.85
C LEU A 121 3.20 1.94 0.41
N VAL A 122 3.05 1.06 1.40
CA VAL A 122 2.30 1.35 2.63
C VAL A 122 2.90 2.52 3.40
N HIS A 123 4.20 2.54 3.62
CA HIS A 123 4.87 3.57 4.43
C HIS A 123 4.65 5.00 3.94
N PRO A 124 4.86 5.32 2.65
CA PRO A 124 4.61 6.68 2.17
C PRO A 124 3.10 7.04 2.09
N ILE A 125 2.19 6.08 1.93
CA ILE A 125 0.74 6.32 2.04
C ILE A 125 0.34 6.63 3.49
N ALA A 126 0.86 5.86 4.44
CA ALA A 126 0.68 6.10 5.87
C ALA A 126 1.21 7.48 6.30
N LYS A 127 2.36 7.90 5.75
CA LYS A 127 2.91 9.23 5.92
C LYS A 127 1.98 10.32 5.35
N LEU A 128 1.36 10.09 4.19
CA LEU A 128 0.37 11.01 3.61
C LEU A 128 -0.86 11.18 4.51
N LEU A 129 -1.25 10.13 5.24
CA LEU A 129 -2.34 10.13 6.21
C LEU A 129 -1.93 10.61 7.62
N ASN A 130 -0.66 10.98 7.81
CA ASN A 130 -0.08 11.42 9.09
C ASN A 130 -0.13 10.37 10.22
N THR A 131 -0.19 9.07 9.93
CA THR A 131 -0.24 8.04 11.00
C THR A 131 1.09 7.88 11.72
N ASP A 132 1.07 7.37 12.96
CA ASP A 132 2.27 7.24 13.81
C ASP A 132 3.19 6.08 13.37
N ALA A 133 2.62 4.98 12.90
CA ALA A 133 3.38 3.86 12.37
C ALA A 133 2.61 3.14 11.26
N SER A 134 3.34 2.33 10.50
CA SER A 134 2.72 1.42 9.55
C SER A 134 3.50 0.12 9.40
N MET A 135 2.79 -0.94 9.03
CA MET A 135 3.34 -2.26 8.71
C MET A 135 2.77 -2.69 7.37
N GLY A 136 3.66 -3.07 6.47
CA GLY A 136 3.34 -3.75 5.22
C GLY A 136 4.14 -5.03 5.11
N ILE A 137 4.09 -5.67 3.95
CA ILE A 137 4.93 -6.84 3.66
C ILE A 137 6.30 -6.35 3.22
N ASP A 138 7.32 -6.69 4.03
CA ASP A 138 8.71 -6.36 3.74
C ASP A 138 9.30 -7.25 2.65
N MET A 139 10.30 -6.71 1.96
CA MET A 139 11.09 -7.36 0.92
C MET A 139 12.40 -7.91 1.47
#